data_AF-A0A952ZIQ8-F1
#
_entry.id   AF-A0A952ZIQ8-F1
#
_cell.length_a   1.000
_cell.length_b   1.000
_cell.length_c   1.000
_cell.angle_alpha   90.00
_cell.angle_beta   90.00
_cell.angle_gamma   90.00
#
_symmetry.space_group_name_H-M   'P 1'
#
loop_
_entity.id
_entity.type
_entity.pdbx_description
1 polymer ?
#
loop_
_entity_poly.entity_id
_entity_poly.type
_entity_poly.pdbx_seq_one_letter_code
_entity_poly.pdbx_strand_id
1 'polypeptide(L)' 'MRTTIDIDDPILNDLKRPQQSSGKSPGRLVSDLLAQALAAAEADATSAAPALTWHSKPMHAKVEIADKHALLDAKGERPA' A
#
# COMPACT_ATOMS: atom_id res chain seq x y z
N MET A 1 -17.34 -24.48 -7.15
CA MET A 1 -16.12 -25.32 -7.20
C MET A 1 -15.77 -25.76 -5.78
N ARG A 2 -15.16 -26.94 -5.61
CA ARG A 2 -14.70 -27.44 -4.31
C ARG A 2 -13.18 -27.56 -4.38
N THR A 3 -12.50 -26.72 -3.61
CA THR A 3 -11.04 -26.67 -3.54
C THR A 3 -10.63 -27.09 -2.14
N THR A 4 -9.62 -27.95 -2.03
CA THR A 4 -9.00 -28.29 -0.74
C THR A 4 -7.98 -27.21 -0.41
N ILE A 5 -8.11 -26.63 0.78
CA ILE A 5 -7.22 -25.62 1.32
C ILE A 5 -6.72 -26.12 2.67
N ASP A 6 -5.43 -25.96 2.91
CA ASP A 6 -4.84 -26.28 4.20
C ASP A 6 -5.13 -25.11 5.17
N ILE A 7 -5.65 -25.46 6.35
CA ILE A 7 -6.02 -24.51 7.40
C ILE A 7 -5.39 -25.00 8.69
N ASP A 8 -4.68 -24.11 9.40
CA ASP A 8 -4.03 -24.47 10.65
C ASP A 8 -5.04 -24.83 11.75
N ASP A 9 -4.65 -25.75 12.64
CA ASP A 9 -5.49 -26.24 13.74
C ASP A 9 -6.07 -25.13 14.66
N PRO A 10 -5.33 -24.05 15.01
CA PRO A 10 -5.89 -22.96 15.82
C PRO A 10 -7.04 -22.26 15.10
N ILE A 11 -6.87 -21.98 13.80
CA ILE A 11 -7.89 -21.33 12.97
C ILE A 11 -9.13 -22.24 12.88
N LEU A 12 -8.94 -23.54 12.66
CA LEU A 12 -10.03 -24.51 12.64
C LEU A 12 -10.83 -24.54 13.95
N ASN A 13 -10.17 -24.41 15.10
CA ASN A 13 -10.84 -24.37 16.40
C ASN A 13 -11.62 -23.07 16.60
N ASP A 14 -11.10 -21.95 16.14
CA ASP A 14 -11.79 -20.67 16.18
C ASP A 14 -13.01 -20.67 15.26
N LEU A 15 -12.96 -21.33 14.09
CA LEU A 15 -14.09 -21.47 13.18
C LEU A 15 -15.24 -22.34 13.73
N LYS A 16 -14.98 -23.25 14.68
CA LYS A 16 -16.03 -24.09 15.29
C LYS A 16 -17.01 -23.27 16.12
N ARG A 17 -16.57 -22.18 16.78
CA ARG A 17 -17.46 -21.36 17.63
C ARG A 17 -18.52 -20.63 16.79
N PRO A 18 -18.17 -19.91 15.70
CA PRO A 18 -19.14 -19.33 14.78
C PRO A 18 -19.98 -20.37 14.02
N GLN A 19 -19.41 -21.55 13.74
CA GLN A 19 -20.15 -22.61 13.05
C GLN A 19 -21.32 -23.12 13.89
N GLN A 20 -21.12 -23.29 15.20
CA GLN A 20 -22.18 -23.72 16.13
C GLN A 20 -23.30 -22.70 16.26
N SER A 21 -22.98 -21.39 16.22
CA SER A 21 -23.99 -20.34 16.33
C SER A 21 -24.73 -20.07 15.01
N SER A 22 -24.06 -20.22 13.87
CA SER A 22 -24.64 -19.91 12.56
C SER A 22 -25.37 -21.10 11.89
N GLY A 23 -25.10 -22.34 12.29
CA GLY A 23 -25.66 -23.54 11.66
C GLY A 23 -25.24 -23.79 10.20
N LYS A 24 -24.29 -23.00 9.69
CA LYS A 24 -23.76 -23.12 8.32
C LYS A 24 -22.75 -24.26 8.23
N SER A 25 -22.58 -24.82 7.02
CA SER A 25 -21.49 -25.75 6.77
C SER A 25 -20.12 -25.04 6.93
N PRO A 26 -19.06 -25.75 7.37
CA PRO A 26 -17.74 -25.17 7.55
C PRO A 26 -17.24 -24.44 6.30
N GLY A 27 -17.39 -25.09 5.13
CA GLY A 27 -16.98 -24.51 3.85
C GLY A 27 -17.72 -23.21 3.50
N ARG A 28 -19.02 -23.12 3.81
CA ARG A 28 -19.78 -21.89 3.55
C ARG A 28 -19.34 -20.76 4.48
N LEU A 29 -19.09 -21.08 5.75
CA LEU A 29 -18.62 -20.10 6.73
C LEU A 29 -17.24 -19.56 6.36
N VAL A 30 -16.32 -20.44 5.94
CA VAL A 30 -15.00 -20.04 5.42
C VAL A 30 -15.12 -19.17 4.18
N SER A 31 -15.99 -19.54 3.22
CA SER A 31 -16.21 -18.72 2.02
C SER A 31 -16.75 -17.33 2.34
N ASP A 32 -17.71 -17.22 3.26
CA ASP A 32 -18.29 -15.94 3.68
C ASP A 32 -17.22 -15.05 4.36
N LEU A 33 -16.41 -15.62 5.27
CA LEU A 33 -15.33 -14.90 5.95
C LEU A 33 -14.22 -14.47 4.97
N LEU A 34 -13.84 -15.33 4.04
CA LEU A 34 -12.84 -15.02 3.03
C LEU A 34 -13.32 -13.90 2.10
N ALA A 35 -14.58 -13.93 1.68
CA ALA A 35 -15.16 -12.86 0.87
C ALA A 35 -15.11 -11.51 1.60
N GLN A 36 -15.40 -11.49 2.90
CA GLN A 36 -15.30 -10.27 3.72
C GLN A 36 -13.86 -9.77 3.85
N ALA A 37 -12.91 -10.67 4.10
CA ALA A 37 -11.49 -10.33 4.20
C ALA A 37 -10.93 -9.77 2.89
N LEU A 38 -11.29 -10.38 1.74
CA LEU A 38 -10.88 -9.88 0.42
C LEU A 38 -11.48 -8.50 0.13
N ALA A 39 -12.77 -8.29 0.43
CA ALA A 39 -13.39 -6.97 0.26
C ALA A 39 -12.72 -5.90 1.13
N ALA A 40 -12.33 -6.23 2.36
CA ALA A 40 -11.60 -5.31 3.23
C ALA A 40 -10.19 -5.01 2.70
N ALA A 41 -9.47 -6.02 2.21
CA ALA A 41 -8.15 -5.84 1.61
C ALA A 41 -8.19 -4.96 0.35
N GLU A 42 -9.18 -5.15 -0.52
CA GLU A 42 -9.40 -4.31 -1.71
C GLU A 42 -9.75 -2.86 -1.34
N ALA A 43 -10.57 -2.67 -0.31
CA ALA A 43 -10.90 -1.34 0.19
C ALA A 43 -9.66 -0.62 0.74
N ASP A 44 -8.78 -1.35 1.43
CA ASP A 44 -7.53 -0.80 1.98
C ASP A 44 -6.51 -0.50 0.87
N ALA A 45 -6.42 -1.37 -0.15
CA ALA A 45 -5.60 -1.12 -1.34
C ALA A 45 -6.11 0.07 -2.18
N THR A 46 -7.42 0.31 -2.20
CA THR A 46 -8.05 1.46 -2.87
C THR A 46 -8.00 2.73 -2.03
N SER A 47 -7.67 2.62 -0.74
CA SER A 47 -7.33 3.77 0.10
C SER A 47 -6.01 4.33 -0.43
N ALA A 48 -6.13 5.16 -1.46
CA ALA A 48 -5.01 5.74 -2.18
C ALA A 48 -4.00 6.25 -1.16
N ALA A 49 -2.77 5.72 -1.21
CA ALA A 49 -1.67 6.24 -0.42
C ALA A 49 -1.74 7.77 -0.49
N PRO A 50 -1.64 8.49 0.65
CA PRO A 50 -1.89 9.91 0.70
C PRO A 50 -1.11 10.57 -0.43
N ALA A 51 -1.84 11.23 -1.34
CA ALA A 51 -1.25 11.72 -2.58
C ALA A 51 0.01 12.53 -2.23
N LEU A 52 1.16 12.10 -2.76
CA LEU A 52 2.44 12.75 -2.52
C LEU A 52 2.28 14.23 -2.90
N THR A 53 2.22 15.09 -1.88
CA THR A 53 2.03 16.52 -2.09
C THR A 53 3.39 17.13 -2.35
N TRP A 54 3.67 17.41 -3.62
CA TRP A 54 4.90 18.09 -4.03
C TRP A 54 4.85 19.55 -3.59
N HIS A 55 5.56 19.86 -2.51
CA HIS A 55 5.77 21.24 -2.08
C HIS A 55 6.87 21.88 -2.93
N SER A 56 6.51 22.81 -3.82
CA SER A 56 7.45 23.65 -4.54
C SER A 56 7.37 25.08 -4.03
N LYS A 57 8.52 25.76 -3.97
CA LYS A 57 8.63 27.19 -3.67
C LYS A 57 9.56 27.81 -4.70
N PRO A 58 9.24 29.00 -5.27
CA PRO A 58 10.17 29.70 -6.13
C PRO A 58 11.46 30.00 -5.35
N MET A 59 12.56 29.36 -5.75
CA MET A 59 13.86 29.55 -5.09
C MET A 59 14.61 30.79 -5.58
N HIS A 60 14.14 31.40 -6.67
CA HIS A 60 14.79 32.49 -7.43
C HIS A 60 16.25 32.16 -7.77
N ALA A 61 16.59 32.14 -9.05
CA ALA A 61 17.95 31.85 -9.47
C ALA A 61 18.91 32.89 -8.85
N LYS A 62 19.84 32.44 -8.01
CA LYS A 62 20.90 33.29 -7.42
C LYS A 62 22.06 33.55 -8.39
N VAL A 63 22.03 32.88 -9.54
CA VAL A 63 23.08 32.83 -10.53
C VAL A 63 22.43 33.00 -11.89
N GLU A 64 23.01 33.86 -12.72
CA GLU A 64 22.58 34.03 -14.10
C GLU A 64 23.06 32.84 -14.92
N ILE A 65 22.12 32.00 -15.35
CA ILE A 65 22.42 30.74 -16.05
C ILE A 65 23.00 31.00 -17.45
N ALA A 66 22.73 32.18 -18.03
CA ALA A 66 23.31 32.58 -19.30
C ALA A 66 24.81 32.93 -19.19
N ASP A 67 25.30 33.22 -17.99
CA ASP A 67 26.72 33.46 -17.73
C ASP A 67 27.40 32.12 -17.36
N LYS A 68 28.17 31.60 -18.33
CA LYS A 68 28.94 30.37 -18.18
C LYS A 68 29.91 30.43 -17.00
N HIS A 69 30.51 31.58 -16.73
CA HIS A 69 31.46 31.74 -15.63
C HIS A 69 30.73 31.73 -14.28
N ALA A 70 29.64 32.49 -14.16
CA ALA A 70 28.82 32.49 -12.94
C ALA A 70 28.27 31.10 -12.60
N LEU A 71 27.90 30.32 -13.62
CA LEU A 71 27.45 28.93 -13.46
C LEU A 71 28.57 28.00 -12.97
N LEU A 72 29.78 28.10 -13.54
CA LEU A 72 30.94 27.29 -13.16
C LEU A 72 31.38 27.57 -11.72
N ASP A 73 31.42 28.84 -11.33
CA ASP A 73 31.75 29.27 -9.97
C ASP A 73 30.73 28.75 -8.95
N ALA A 74 29.43 28.83 -9.30
CA ALA A 74 28.35 28.30 -8.44
C ALA A 74 28.39 26.77 -8.29
N LYS A 75 28.88 26.05 -9.30
CA LYS A 75 29.11 24.60 -9.23
C LYS A 75 30.36 24.22 -8.41
N GLY A 76 31.18 25.19 -7.99
CA GLY A 76 32.43 24.93 -7.27
C GLY A 76 33.54 24.35 -8.16
N GLU A 77 33.32 24.31 -9.48
CA GLU A 77 34.27 23.83 -10.48
C GLU A 77 35.00 25.04 -11.05
N ARG A 78 35.97 25.58 -10.30
CA ARG A 78 36.88 26.59 -10.86
C ARG A 78 37.82 25.88 -11.85
N PRO A 79 37.80 26.22 -13.15
CA PRO A 79 38.88 25.80 -14.04
C PRO A 79 40.16 26.54 -13.62
N ALA A 80 41.27 25.79 -13.58
CA ALA A 80 42.61 26.31 -13.32
C ALA A 80 43.10 27.25 -14.43
#